data_AF-A0A7S6W2Z3-F1
#
_entry.id   AF-A0A7S6W2Z3-F1
#
_cell.length_a   1.000
_cell.length_b   1.000
_cell.length_c   1.000
_cell.angle_alpha   90.00
_cell.angle_beta   90.00
_cell.angle_gamma   90.00
#
_symmetry.space_group_name_H-M   'P 1'
#
loop_
_entity.id
_entity.type
_entity.pdbx_description
1 polymer ?
#
loop_
_entity_poly.entity_id
_entity_poly.type
_entity_poly.pdbx_seq_one_letter_code
_entity_poly.pdbx_strand_id
1 'polypeptide(L)'
;MTLVVEIEKSKETSLWKEYKDAEGNVLARFKIRGEAYKPYRVALERAQNQVASKGYVVSTASGEDKLYHELLLEAAACHLIEDWDGVSFRENGKETEQPCTPENATKLLNMGDVGVAIWAFVKSHAEQIQLEADAVKADTLGKSQSSTNGT
;
A
#
# COMPACT_ATOMS: atom_id res chain seq x y z
N MET A 1 7.00 34.28 -23.94
CA MET A 1 7.06 32.80 -23.98
C MET A 1 6.27 32.29 -22.80
N THR A 2 5.41 31.30 -23.01
CA THR A 2 4.52 30.76 -21.97
C THR A 2 4.76 29.27 -21.87
N LEU A 3 5.11 28.79 -20.68
CA LEU A 3 5.24 27.36 -20.41
C LEU A 3 3.84 26.76 -20.36
N VAL A 4 3.50 25.94 -21.34
CA VAL A 4 2.27 25.13 -21.33
C VAL A 4 2.64 23.76 -20.77
N VAL A 5 2.09 23.42 -19.62
CA VAL A 5 2.30 22.13 -18.96
C VAL A 5 1.01 21.32 -19.09
N GLU A 6 1.08 20.14 -19.70
CA GLU A 6 -0.03 19.19 -19.69
C GLU A 6 -0.19 18.60 -18.28
N ILE A 7 -1.39 18.75 -17.72
CA ILE A 7 -1.75 18.10 -16.46
C ILE A 7 -2.17 16.68 -16.80
N GLU A 8 -1.21 15.76 -16.76
CA GLU A 8 -1.51 14.34 -16.79
C GLU A 8 -2.21 13.99 -15.47
N LYS A 9 -3.52 13.73 -15.51
CA LYS A 9 -4.23 13.16 -14.36
C LYS A 9 -3.58 11.81 -14.08
N SER A 10 -2.76 11.74 -13.04
CA SER A 10 -2.22 10.50 -12.49
C SER A 10 -3.36 9.48 -12.43
N LYS A 11 -3.31 8.46 -13.29
CA LYS A 11 -4.20 7.31 -13.14
C LYS A 11 -3.81 6.69 -11.80
N GLU A 12 -4.64 6.85 -10.79
CA GLU A 12 -4.50 6.06 -9.57
C GLU A 12 -4.62 4.59 -9.98
N THR A 13 -3.50 3.90 -10.03
CA THR A 13 -3.44 2.49 -10.41
C THR A 13 -3.79 1.67 -9.20
N SER A 14 -5.06 1.27 -9.14
CA SER A 14 -5.58 0.34 -8.15
C SER A 14 -6.16 -0.87 -8.86
N LEU A 15 -5.70 -2.07 -8.50
CA LEU A 15 -6.09 -3.31 -9.17
C LEU A 15 -6.53 -4.37 -8.15
N TRP A 16 -7.56 -5.13 -8.52
CA TRP A 16 -7.97 -6.32 -7.77
C TRP A 16 -6.95 -7.45 -7.96
N LYS A 17 -6.52 -8.06 -6.86
CA LYS A 17 -5.60 -9.19 -6.80
C LYS A 17 -6.20 -10.28 -5.93
N GLU A 18 -6.06 -11.53 -6.37
CA GLU A 18 -6.56 -12.71 -5.67
C GLU A 18 -5.51 -13.22 -4.69
N TYR A 19 -5.87 -13.30 -3.42
CA TYR A 19 -5.07 -13.95 -2.38
C TYR A 19 -5.43 -15.43 -2.33
N LYS A 20 -4.44 -16.30 -2.57
CA LYS A 20 -4.64 -17.74 -2.76
C LYS A 20 -3.89 -18.55 -1.72
N ASP A 21 -4.40 -19.74 -1.41
CA ASP A 21 -3.65 -20.74 -0.67
C ASP A 21 -2.60 -21.45 -1.56
N ALA A 22 -1.84 -22.38 -0.97
CA ALA A 22 -0.83 -23.15 -1.68
C ALA A 22 -1.41 -24.08 -2.76
N GLU A 23 -2.70 -24.39 -2.71
CA GLU A 23 -3.42 -25.24 -3.68
C GLU A 23 -4.03 -24.41 -4.82
N GLY A 24 -3.98 -23.08 -4.72
CA GLY A 24 -4.50 -22.13 -5.71
C GLY A 24 -5.94 -21.72 -5.48
N ASN A 25 -6.58 -22.12 -4.37
CA ASN A 25 -7.93 -21.69 -4.04
C ASN A 25 -7.92 -20.21 -3.61
N VAL A 26 -8.86 -19.43 -4.13
CA VAL A 26 -9.00 -18.02 -3.77
C VAL A 26 -9.61 -17.93 -2.37
N LEU A 27 -8.85 -17.34 -1.44
CA LEU A 27 -9.28 -17.11 -0.07
C LEU A 27 -9.93 -15.72 0.09
N ALA A 28 -9.39 -14.71 -0.60
CA ALA A 28 -9.89 -13.34 -0.57
C ALA A 28 -9.44 -12.58 -1.83
N ARG A 29 -10.03 -11.41 -2.07
CA ARG A 29 -9.57 -10.47 -3.09
C ARG A 29 -9.27 -9.14 -2.44
N PHE A 30 -8.17 -8.51 -2.84
CA PHE A 30 -7.79 -7.18 -2.36
C PHE A 30 -7.66 -6.24 -3.54
N LYS A 31 -8.28 -5.07 -3.45
CA LYS A 31 -8.04 -3.97 -4.36
C LYS A 31 -6.85 -3.17 -3.84
N ILE A 32 -5.73 -3.23 -4.56
CA ILE A 32 -4.43 -2.74 -4.09
C ILE A 32 -4.00 -1.55 -4.93
N ARG A 33 -3.57 -0.47 -4.27
CA ARG A 33 -2.97 0.72 -4.90
C ARG A 33 -1.48 0.53 -5.16
N GLY A 34 -0.97 1.20 -6.20
CA GLY A 34 0.46 1.34 -6.44
C GLY A 34 1.17 2.07 -5.29
N GLU A 35 2.42 1.70 -5.00
CA GLU A 35 3.15 2.24 -3.85
C GLU A 35 3.56 3.72 -3.97
N ALA A 36 3.49 4.33 -5.16
CA ALA A 36 3.69 5.78 -5.26
C ALA A 36 2.46 6.58 -4.77
N TYR A 37 1.39 5.92 -4.32
CA TYR A 37 0.21 6.56 -3.76
C TYR A 37 0.62 7.53 -2.64
N LYS A 38 0.38 8.82 -2.85
CA LYS A 38 0.93 9.89 -2.01
C LYS A 38 0.60 9.72 -0.52
N PRO A 39 -0.64 9.39 -0.10
CA PRO A 39 -0.93 9.12 1.30
C PRO A 39 -0.07 8.01 1.93
N TYR A 40 0.19 6.92 1.19
CA TYR A 40 1.08 5.85 1.66
C TYR A 40 2.51 6.37 1.87
N ARG A 41 3.05 7.11 0.90
CA ARG A 41 4.37 7.73 1.03
C ARG A 41 4.49 8.67 2.23
N VAL A 42 3.49 9.52 2.44
CA VAL A 42 3.45 10.42 3.60
C VAL A 42 3.39 9.63 4.91
N ALA A 43 2.67 8.51 4.95
CA ALA A 43 2.65 7.64 6.12
C ALA A 43 4.02 7.01 6.40
N LEU A 44 4.77 6.59 5.38
CA LEU A 44 6.15 6.12 5.53
C LEU A 44 7.09 7.20 6.08
N GLU A 45 7.00 8.42 5.55
CA GLU A 45 7.78 9.56 6.05
C GLU A 45 7.47 9.85 7.52
N ARG A 46 6.19 9.77 7.92
CA ARG A 46 5.76 9.91 9.33
C ARG A 46 6.32 8.79 10.21
N ALA A 47 6.27 7.55 9.75
CA ALA A 47 6.83 6.40 10.47
C ALA A 47 8.34 6.58 10.69
N GLN A 48 9.07 7.04 9.68
CA GLN A 48 10.50 7.30 9.77
C GLN A 48 10.83 8.47 10.71
N ASN A 49 10.05 9.55 10.67
CA ASN A 49 10.21 10.68 11.59
C ASN A 49 10.00 10.27 13.06
N GLN A 50 9.08 9.35 13.32
CA GLN A 50 8.87 8.82 14.67
C GLN A 50 10.12 8.09 15.19
N VAL A 51 10.79 7.28 14.35
CA VAL A 51 12.05 6.61 14.73
C VAL A 51 13.12 7.63 15.05
N ALA A 52 13.28 8.66 14.21
CA ALA A 52 14.25 9.73 14.46
C ALA A 52 13.96 10.50 15.76
N SER A 53 12.68 10.74 16.07
CA SER A 53 12.25 11.43 17.28
C SER A 53 12.47 10.65 18.57
N LYS A 54 12.39 9.31 18.54
CA LYS A 54 12.59 8.46 19.73
C LYS A 54 14.06 8.43 20.19
N GLY A 55 15.00 8.74 19.29
CA GLY A 55 16.43 8.71 19.59
C GLY A 55 16.95 7.31 19.91
N TYR A 56 18.12 7.25 20.55
CA TYR A 56 18.83 5.98 20.81
C TYR A 56 18.75 5.51 22.27
N VAL A 57 18.02 6.22 23.14
CA VAL A 57 17.92 5.91 24.57
C VAL A 57 16.83 4.86 24.78
N VAL A 58 17.16 3.60 24.50
CA VAL A 58 16.19 2.48 24.56
C VAL A 58 15.56 2.27 25.95
N SER A 59 16.19 2.76 27.02
CA SER A 59 15.68 2.65 28.39
C SER A 59 14.43 3.49 28.66
N THR A 60 14.06 4.42 27.78
CA THR A 60 12.82 5.22 27.92
C THR A 60 11.63 4.62 27.17
N ALA A 61 11.80 3.44 26.54
CA ALA A 61 10.72 2.77 25.84
C ALA A 61 9.59 2.37 26.79
N SER A 62 8.36 2.47 26.29
CA SER A 62 7.12 2.19 27.01
C SER A 62 6.23 1.23 26.22
N GLY A 63 5.20 0.66 26.86
CA GLY A 63 4.23 -0.19 26.17
C GLY A 63 3.38 0.53 25.11
N GLU A 64 3.35 1.86 25.14
CA GLU A 64 2.64 2.70 24.17
C GLU A 64 3.48 2.99 22.92
N ASP A 65 4.77 2.62 22.93
CA ASP A 65 5.67 2.84 21.82
C ASP A 65 5.43 1.82 20.70
N LYS A 66 4.85 2.29 19.60
CA LYS A 66 4.80 1.50 18.37
C LYS A 66 6.21 1.18 17.84
N LEU A 67 6.43 -0.09 17.52
CA LEU A 67 7.58 -0.60 16.80
C LEU A 67 7.54 -0.10 15.36
N TYR A 68 8.71 0.06 14.73
CA TYR A 68 8.77 0.59 13.37
C TYR A 68 8.00 -0.27 12.36
N HIS A 69 8.05 -1.59 12.48
CA HIS A 69 7.31 -2.48 11.59
C HIS A 69 5.79 -2.38 11.79
N GLU A 70 5.29 -2.09 12.99
CA GLU A 70 3.87 -1.85 13.23
C GLU A 70 3.40 -0.60 12.47
N LEU A 71 4.23 0.45 12.42
CA LEU A 71 3.95 1.66 11.65
C LEU A 71 3.94 1.37 10.13
N LEU A 72 4.82 0.50 9.65
CA LEU A 72 4.86 0.09 8.24
C LEU A 72 3.64 -0.76 7.85
N LEU A 73 3.22 -1.67 8.74
CA LEU A 73 1.99 -2.46 8.58
C LEU A 73 0.77 -1.53 8.54
N GLU A 74 0.65 -0.62 9.48
CA GLU A 74 -0.44 0.36 9.55
C GLU A 74 -0.47 1.27 8.31
N ALA A 75 0.69 1.73 7.83
CA ALA A 75 0.77 2.51 6.61
C ALA A 75 0.24 1.73 5.39
N ALA A 76 0.62 0.45 5.26
CA ALA A 76 0.13 -0.41 4.17
C ALA A 76 -1.38 -0.68 4.31
N ALA A 77 -1.85 -1.02 5.50
CA ALA A 77 -3.27 -1.24 5.79
C ALA A 77 -4.13 -0.03 5.40
N CYS A 78 -3.74 1.16 5.85
CA CYS A 78 -4.53 2.37 5.69
C CYS A 78 -4.52 2.96 4.27
N HIS A 79 -3.50 2.64 3.47
CA HIS A 79 -3.27 3.38 2.22
C HIS A 79 -3.05 2.50 0.98
N LEU A 80 -2.52 1.28 1.12
CA LEU A 80 -2.34 0.38 -0.03
C LEU A 80 -3.57 -0.48 -0.28
N ILE A 81 -4.29 -0.89 0.76
CA ILE A 81 -5.58 -1.57 0.60
C ILE A 81 -6.65 -0.50 0.31
N GLU A 82 -7.26 -0.58 -0.87
CA GLU A 82 -8.41 0.25 -1.25
C GLU A 82 -9.72 -0.36 -0.85
N ASP A 83 -9.84 -1.67 -1.08
CA ASP A 83 -11.05 -2.43 -0.84
C ASP A 83 -10.69 -3.92 -0.72
N TRP A 84 -11.62 -4.74 -0.26
CA TRP A 84 -11.46 -6.19 -0.27
C TRP A 84 -12.79 -6.91 -0.42
N ASP A 85 -12.72 -8.21 -0.67
CA ASP A 85 -13.85 -9.12 -0.72
C ASP A 85 -13.43 -10.48 -0.13
N GLY A 86 -14.31 -11.10 0.65
CA GLY A 86 -14.05 -12.38 1.31
C GLY A 86 -13.23 -12.30 2.60
N VAL A 87 -13.18 -11.13 3.27
CA VAL A 87 -12.49 -10.98 4.56
C VAL A 87 -13.50 -11.03 5.72
N SER A 88 -13.39 -12.06 6.54
CA SER A 88 -14.21 -12.25 7.75
C SER A 88 -13.35 -12.39 8.98
N PHE A 89 -13.80 -11.80 10.09
CA PHE A 89 -13.17 -12.01 11.40
C PHE A 89 -14.02 -12.97 12.22
N ARG A 90 -13.35 -13.86 12.95
CA ARG A 90 -13.99 -14.73 13.93
C ARG A 90 -13.69 -14.22 15.33
N GLU A 91 -14.69 -13.62 15.96
CA GLU A 91 -14.60 -13.09 17.32
C GLU A 91 -15.67 -13.74 18.19
N ASN A 92 -15.29 -14.20 19.39
CA ASN A 92 -16.19 -14.91 20.31
C ASN A 92 -16.94 -16.09 19.65
N GLY A 93 -16.27 -16.79 18.72
CA GLY A 93 -16.84 -17.92 17.98
C GLY A 93 -17.81 -17.55 16.85
N LYS A 94 -18.09 -16.26 16.64
CA LYS A 94 -18.94 -15.79 15.54
C LYS A 94 -18.07 -15.25 14.40
N GLU A 95 -18.29 -15.78 13.21
CA GLU A 95 -17.68 -15.29 11.98
C GLU A 95 -18.54 -14.18 11.39
N THR A 96 -17.94 -13.03 11.08
CA THR A 96 -18.65 -11.88 10.49
C THR A 96 -17.75 -11.23 9.44
N GLU A 97 -18.31 -11.04 8.24
CA GLU A 97 -17.66 -10.29 7.17
C GLU A 97 -17.40 -8.86 7.59
N GLN A 98 -16.25 -8.33 7.21
CA GLN A 98 -15.79 -7.02 7.63
C GLN A 98 -15.73 -6.06 6.46
N PRO A 99 -16.20 -4.81 6.62
CA PRO A 99 -15.95 -3.78 5.64
C PRO A 99 -14.46 -3.42 5.62
N CYS A 100 -13.96 -3.04 4.45
CA CYS A 100 -12.62 -2.50 4.29
C CYS A 100 -12.55 -1.08 4.86
N THR A 101 -12.17 -0.96 6.13
CA THR A 101 -11.87 0.32 6.80
C THR A 101 -10.42 0.34 7.27
N PRO A 102 -9.81 1.53 7.51
CA PRO A 102 -8.46 1.61 8.06
C PRO A 102 -8.28 0.82 9.36
N GLU A 103 -9.28 0.84 10.24
CA GLU A 103 -9.26 0.11 11.51
C GLU A 103 -9.26 -1.40 11.28
N ASN A 104 -10.15 -1.89 10.42
CA ASN A 104 -10.23 -3.32 10.11
C ASN A 104 -9.00 -3.80 9.35
N ALA A 105 -8.47 -3.00 8.42
CA ALA A 105 -7.26 -3.34 7.68
C ALA A 105 -6.04 -3.40 8.60
N THR A 106 -5.94 -2.45 9.53
CA THR A 106 -4.87 -2.46 10.54
C THR A 106 -5.02 -3.68 11.43
N LYS A 107 -6.24 -4.00 11.87
CA LYS A 107 -6.51 -5.21 12.65
C LYS A 107 -6.10 -6.47 11.87
N LEU A 108 -6.51 -6.60 10.60
CA LEU A 108 -6.17 -7.73 9.72
C LEU A 108 -4.66 -7.94 9.63
N LEU A 109 -3.90 -6.89 9.34
CA LEU A 109 -2.44 -7.01 9.18
C LEU A 109 -1.70 -7.28 10.50
N ASN A 110 -2.33 -7.02 11.65
CA ASN A 110 -1.79 -7.36 12.97
C ASN A 110 -2.24 -8.76 13.48
N MET A 111 -3.07 -9.50 12.73
CA MET A 111 -3.53 -10.84 13.16
C MET A 111 -2.49 -11.93 12.89
N GLY A 112 -1.62 -12.19 13.89
CA GLY A 112 -0.72 -13.34 13.91
C GLY A 112 0.11 -13.51 12.62
N ASP A 113 0.43 -14.76 12.28
CA ASP A 113 1.26 -15.07 11.10
C ASP A 113 0.57 -14.73 9.77
N VAL A 114 -0.77 -14.81 9.73
CA VAL A 114 -1.57 -14.54 8.53
C VAL A 114 -1.51 -13.06 8.15
N GLY A 115 -1.55 -12.15 9.14
CA GLY A 115 -1.47 -10.72 8.90
C GLY A 115 -0.18 -10.30 8.18
N VAL A 116 0.96 -10.88 8.58
CA VAL A 116 2.26 -10.62 7.95
C VAL A 116 2.30 -11.16 6.51
N ALA A 117 1.72 -12.33 6.26
CA ALA A 117 1.63 -12.90 4.91
C ALA A 117 0.78 -12.02 3.98
N ILE A 118 -0.36 -11.53 4.45
CA ILE A 118 -1.22 -10.61 3.70
C ILE A 118 -0.50 -9.28 3.46
N TRP A 119 0.23 -8.75 4.45
CA TRP A 119 1.02 -7.54 4.26
C TRP A 119 2.07 -7.71 3.14
N ALA A 120 2.80 -8.82 3.14
CA ALA A 120 3.80 -9.11 2.09
C ALA A 120 3.15 -9.23 0.71
N PHE A 121 1.98 -9.88 0.63
CA PHE A 121 1.18 -9.95 -0.59
C PHE A 121 0.76 -8.55 -1.08
N VAL A 122 0.22 -7.71 -0.20
CA VAL A 122 -0.20 -6.34 -0.55
C VAL A 122 0.99 -5.51 -1.02
N LYS A 123 2.11 -5.57 -0.31
CA LYS A 123 3.33 -4.82 -0.65
C LYS A 123 3.91 -5.21 -2.00
N SER A 124 4.12 -6.50 -2.25
CA SER A 124 4.67 -6.98 -3.52
C SER A 124 3.80 -6.60 -4.72
N HIS A 125 2.47 -6.68 -4.57
CA HIS A 125 1.57 -6.24 -5.63
C HIS A 125 1.51 -4.72 -5.79
N ALA A 126 1.59 -3.93 -4.71
CA ALA A 126 1.68 -2.48 -4.80
C ALA A 126 2.94 -2.03 -5.57
N GLU A 127 4.08 -2.68 -5.33
CA GLU A 127 5.33 -2.48 -6.06
C GLU A 127 5.18 -2.84 -7.54
N GLN A 128 4.62 -4.01 -7.84
CA GLN A 128 4.39 -4.45 -9.22
C GLN A 128 3.44 -3.50 -9.97
N ILE A 129 2.34 -3.10 -9.35
CA ILE A 129 1.37 -2.16 -9.94
C ILE A 129 2.05 -0.84 -10.27
N GLN A 130 2.93 -0.36 -9.39
CA GLN A 130 3.65 0.88 -9.62
C GLN A 130 4.68 0.73 -10.76
N LEU A 131 5.44 -0.36 -10.79
CA LEU A 131 6.39 -0.63 -11.86
C LEU A 131 5.72 -0.69 -13.24
N GLU A 132 4.56 -1.35 -13.33
CA GLU A 132 3.77 -1.41 -14.55
C GLU A 132 3.24 -0.02 -14.95
N ALA A 133 2.77 0.77 -13.98
CA ALA A 133 2.30 2.13 -14.22
C ALA A 133 3.42 3.05 -14.73
N ASP A 134 4.61 2.96 -14.13
CA ASP A 134 5.77 3.78 -14.49
C ASP A 134 6.31 3.39 -15.87
N ALA A 135 6.30 2.11 -16.22
CA ALA A 135 6.67 1.64 -17.56
C ALA A 135 5.74 2.22 -18.64
N VAL A 136 4.42 2.18 -18.42
CA VAL A 136 3.43 2.77 -19.34
C VAL A 136 3.65 4.27 -19.50
N LYS A 137 3.96 4.97 -18.41
CA LYS A 137 4.27 6.40 -18.43
C LYS A 137 5.54 6.70 -19.23
N ALA A 138 6.61 5.94 -19.01
CA ALA A 138 7.86 6.09 -19.72
C ALA A 138 7.70 5.87 -21.24
N ASP A 139 6.97 4.83 -21.64
CA ASP A 139 6.66 4.55 -23.05
C ASP A 139 5.84 5.67 -23.70
N THR A 140 4.89 6.24 -22.97
CA THR A 140 4.06 7.35 -23.45
C THR A 140 4.91 8.61 -23.66
N LEU A 141 5.75 8.96 -22.69
CA LEU A 141 6.65 10.12 -22.77
C LEU A 141 7.72 9.96 -23.86
N GLY A 142 8.30 8.76 -23.99
CA GLY A 142 9.30 8.46 -25.02
C GLY A 142 8.75 8.61 -26.44
N LYS A 143 7.48 8.24 -26.67
CA LYS A 143 6.78 8.46 -27.96
C LYS A 143 6.51 9.95 -28.24
N SER A 144 6.32 10.77 -27.20
CA SER A 144 6.06 12.21 -27.35
C SER A 144 7.32 13.05 -27.62
N GLN A 145 8.53 12.55 -27.32
CA GLN A 145 9.78 13.30 -27.49
C GLN A 145 10.30 13.38 -28.95
N SER A 146 9.72 12.66 -29.90
CA SER A 146 10.20 12.61 -31.30
C SER A 146 9.75 13.77 -32.21
N SER A 147 9.51 14.98 -31.70
CA SER A 147 9.23 16.12 -32.58
C SER A 147 9.74 17.45 -32.01
N THR A 148 11.02 17.70 -32.22
CA THR A 148 11.55 19.07 -32.34
C THR A 148 12.27 19.14 -33.68
N ASN A 149 11.52 19.40 -34.75
CA ASN A 149 12.13 19.84 -36.00
C ASN A 149 12.73 21.23 -35.74
N GLY A 150 14.04 21.27 -35.53
CA GLY A 150 14.81 22.50 -35.59
C GLY A 150 14.74 23.05 -37.01
N THR A 151 14.28 24.29 -37.15
CA THR A 151 14.51 25.14 -38.32
C THR A 151 15.10 26.46 -37.84
#